data_AF-A0A4Y8KWP5-F1
#
_entry.id   AF-A0A4Y8KWP5-F1
#
_cell.length_a   1.000
_cell.length_b   1.000
_cell.length_c   1.000
_cell.angle_alpha   90.00
_cell.angle_beta   90.00
_cell.angle_gamma   90.00
#
_symmetry.space_group_name_H-M   'P 1'
#
loop_
_entity.id
_entity.type
_entity.pdbx_description
1 polymer ?
#
loop_
_entity_poly.entity_id
_entity_poly.type
_entity_poly.pdbx_seq_one_letter_code
_entity_poly.pdbx_strand_id
1 'polypeptide(L)'
;MIGWALLYWPSMPAGFTYSSGPVPGGGGFSDGLYLSMVTISTLGFGDIVPASAWLRVITPLEALFGFALLTAAVSWILQIYPALTRRRVLAIRLSVLRRADVARTVHDPRSAMLPRLLDELSIAITQAGVDLREYSETYYFRDADPDSSLAATLPYAVELGRIGTIAPAVDVRLAATILNCALEEFAKVLRERFRHTGHSTPEVLAAYASDHGHPPA
;
A
#
# COMPACT_ATOMS: atom_id res chain seq x y z
N MET A 1 8.45 -0.40 24.07
CA MET A 1 9.62 0.43 24.41
C MET A 1 9.32 1.22 25.69
N ILE A 2 8.93 2.51 25.63
CA ILE A 2 8.80 3.37 26.85
C ILE A 2 7.82 2.79 27.90
N GLY A 3 6.68 2.24 27.49
CA GLY A 3 5.70 1.66 28.43
C GLY A 3 6.24 0.48 29.23
N TRP A 4 6.99 -0.42 28.59
CA TRP A 4 7.64 -1.55 29.26
C TRP A 4 8.82 -1.08 30.14
N ALA A 5 9.58 -0.08 29.68
CA ALA A 5 10.64 0.54 30.47
C ALA A 5 10.12 1.14 31.80
N LEU A 6 8.94 1.79 31.76
CA LEU A 6 8.26 2.29 32.97
C LEU A 6 7.77 1.19 33.89
N LEU A 7 7.50 -0.01 33.37
CA LEU A 7 7.12 -1.18 34.17
C LEU A 7 8.33 -1.78 34.90
N TYR A 8 9.51 -1.71 34.29
CA TYR A 8 10.75 -2.23 34.88
C TYR A 8 11.40 -1.29 35.89
N TRP A 9 11.37 0.02 35.60
CA TRP A 9 12.02 1.06 36.40
C TRP A 9 11.75 0.97 37.92
N PRO A 10 10.51 0.76 38.40
CA PRO A 10 10.23 0.68 39.84
C PRO A 10 10.90 -0.50 40.55
N SER A 11 11.25 -1.56 39.80
CA SER A 11 11.94 -2.74 40.34
C SER A 11 13.42 -2.74 40.03
N MET A 12 13.95 -1.67 39.44
CA MET A 12 15.38 -1.53 39.25
C MET A 12 16.03 -0.82 40.46
N PRO A 13 17.23 -1.26 40.90
CA PRO A 13 17.98 -2.44 40.44
C PRO A 13 17.57 -3.76 41.14
N ALA A 14 16.79 -3.70 42.23
CA ALA A 14 16.60 -4.83 43.15
C ALA A 14 15.94 -6.09 42.55
N GLY A 15 15.19 -5.95 41.47
CA GLY A 15 14.49 -7.03 40.77
C GLY A 15 15.28 -7.68 39.63
N PHE A 16 16.52 -7.23 39.37
CA PHE A 16 17.34 -7.67 38.24
C PHE A 16 18.76 -8.05 38.65
N THR A 17 19.36 -8.99 37.92
CA THR A 17 20.77 -9.35 38.03
C THR A 17 21.54 -8.84 36.82
N TYR A 18 22.70 -8.23 37.09
CA TYR A 18 23.59 -7.66 36.08
C TYR A 18 24.82 -8.55 35.89
N SER A 19 25.08 -8.96 34.65
CA SER A 19 26.15 -9.91 34.30
C SER A 19 27.56 -9.33 34.50
N SER A 20 27.71 -8.00 34.45
CA SER A 20 28.99 -7.30 34.61
C SER A 20 29.32 -6.89 36.05
N GLY A 21 28.52 -7.30 37.05
CA GLY A 21 28.66 -6.91 38.45
C GLY A 21 27.92 -5.60 38.79
N PRO A 22 28.04 -5.10 40.04
CA PRO A 22 27.31 -3.91 40.50
C PRO A 22 27.76 -2.67 39.72
N VAL A 23 26.85 -2.06 38.96
CA VAL A 23 27.12 -0.82 38.22
C VAL A 23 26.85 0.38 39.13
N PRO A 24 27.84 1.24 39.44
CA PRO A 24 27.60 2.47 40.20
C PRO A 24 26.70 3.40 39.38
N GLY A 25 25.48 3.69 39.88
CA GLY A 25 24.46 4.45 39.14
C GLY A 25 23.60 3.60 38.20
N GLY A 26 23.79 2.27 38.17
CA GLY A 26 22.92 1.33 37.49
C GLY A 26 21.61 1.11 38.23
N GLY A 27 20.56 0.75 37.47
CA GLY A 27 19.18 0.69 37.93
C GLY A 27 18.35 1.91 37.51
N GLY A 28 18.88 2.70 36.56
CA GLY A 28 18.23 3.87 36.01
C GLY A 28 17.20 3.56 34.91
N PHE A 29 16.59 4.60 34.33
CA PHE A 29 15.51 4.48 33.36
C PHE A 29 16.10 4.09 32.03
N SER A 30 17.33 4.51 31.80
CA SER A 30 18.24 4.01 30.78
C SER A 30 18.30 2.49 30.76
N ASP A 31 18.42 1.83 31.91
CA ASP A 31 18.58 0.37 31.99
C ASP A 31 17.26 -0.33 31.70
N GLY A 32 16.15 0.21 32.22
CA GLY A 32 14.80 -0.26 31.89
C GLY A 32 14.46 -0.08 30.41
N LEU A 33 14.88 1.03 29.82
CA LEU A 33 14.71 1.32 28.39
C LEU A 33 15.59 0.40 27.53
N TYR A 34 16.84 0.19 27.93
CA TYR A 34 17.76 -0.74 27.28
C TYR A 34 17.20 -2.17 27.31
N LEU A 35 16.80 -2.66 28.48
CA LEU A 35 16.21 -3.99 28.64
C LEU A 35 14.95 -4.14 27.78
N SER A 36 14.05 -3.13 27.79
CA SER A 36 12.85 -3.15 26.95
C SER A 36 13.21 -3.21 25.47
N MET A 37 14.17 -2.39 25.01
CA MET A 37 14.59 -2.36 23.61
C MET A 37 15.12 -3.70 23.14
N VAL A 38 16.01 -4.33 23.92
CA VAL A 38 16.61 -5.63 23.61
C VAL A 38 15.59 -6.77 23.69
N THR A 39 14.62 -6.68 24.59
CA THR A 39 13.58 -7.71 24.80
C THR A 39 12.53 -7.67 23.71
N ILE A 40 11.97 -6.48 23.41
CA ILE A 40 10.94 -6.32 22.37
C ILE A 40 11.52 -6.48 20.96
N SER A 41 12.82 -6.23 20.76
CA SER A 41 13.50 -6.57 19.50
C SER A 41 13.85 -8.06 19.42
N THR A 42 13.54 -8.85 20.46
CA THR A 42 13.86 -10.28 20.58
C THR A 42 15.36 -10.62 20.53
N LEU A 43 16.24 -9.63 20.77
CA LEU A 43 17.70 -9.84 20.78
C LEU A 43 18.15 -10.59 22.04
N GLY A 44 17.64 -10.19 23.21
CA GLY A 44 17.86 -10.89 24.47
C GLY A 44 19.33 -11.07 24.86
N PHE A 45 20.14 -10.01 24.87
CA PHE A 45 21.59 -10.09 25.16
C PHE A 45 21.95 -10.76 26.50
N GLY A 46 21.04 -10.73 27.48
CA GLY A 46 21.20 -11.46 28.75
C GLY A 46 22.20 -10.83 29.73
N ASP A 47 22.54 -9.56 29.53
CA ASP A 47 23.36 -8.76 30.42
C ASP A 47 22.57 -8.19 31.60
N ILE A 48 21.26 -7.96 31.42
CA ILE A 48 20.28 -7.67 32.48
C ILE A 48 19.21 -8.76 32.46
N VAL A 49 19.08 -9.51 33.56
CA VAL A 49 18.16 -10.66 33.64
C VAL A 49 17.19 -10.50 34.80
N PRO A 50 15.88 -10.80 34.63
CA PRO A 50 14.89 -10.69 35.70
C PRO A 50 15.14 -11.70 36.83
N ALA A 51 15.32 -11.19 38.05
CA ALA A 51 15.48 -11.99 39.26
C ALA A 51 14.14 -12.27 39.94
N SER A 52 13.22 -11.31 39.97
CA SER A 52 11.91 -11.45 40.61
C SER A 52 10.95 -12.33 39.81
N ALA A 53 10.11 -13.11 40.51
CA ALA A 53 9.18 -14.06 39.89
C ALA A 53 8.20 -13.40 38.90
N TRP A 54 7.68 -12.20 39.24
CA TRP A 54 6.76 -11.48 38.35
C TRP A 54 7.47 -10.93 37.11
N LEU A 55 8.73 -10.48 37.24
CA LEU A 55 9.55 -10.01 36.12
C LEU A 55 9.87 -11.14 35.14
N ARG A 56 10.07 -12.36 35.65
CA ARG A 56 10.28 -13.56 34.83
C ARG A 56 9.07 -13.96 33.98
N VAL A 57 7.87 -13.46 34.30
CA VAL A 57 6.67 -13.64 33.48
C VAL A 57 6.52 -12.49 32.49
N ILE A 58 6.74 -11.26 32.96
CA ILE A 58 6.47 -10.07 32.16
C ILE A 58 7.50 -9.85 31.03
N THR A 59 8.77 -10.21 31.24
CA THR A 59 9.83 -10.04 30.23
C THR A 59 9.62 -10.96 29.01
N PRO A 60 9.32 -12.26 29.16
CA PRO A 60 8.91 -13.08 28.02
C PRO A 60 7.62 -12.60 27.34
N LEU A 61 6.67 -12.03 28.08
CA LEU A 61 5.47 -11.44 27.48
C LEU A 61 5.82 -10.23 26.60
N GLU A 62 6.70 -9.34 27.05
CA GLU A 62 7.21 -8.25 26.20
C GLU A 62 7.84 -8.80 24.91
N ALA A 63 8.68 -9.83 25.01
CA ALA A 63 9.30 -10.46 23.84
C ALA A 63 8.25 -11.04 22.88
N LEU A 64 7.19 -11.66 23.40
CA LEU A 64 6.08 -12.18 22.59
C LEU A 64 5.34 -11.06 21.85
N PHE A 65 5.07 -9.93 22.51
CA PHE A 65 4.48 -8.76 21.85
C PHE A 65 5.42 -8.17 20.79
N GLY A 66 6.72 -8.10 21.07
CA GLY A 66 7.73 -7.66 20.13
C GLY A 66 7.79 -8.55 18.88
N PHE A 67 7.81 -9.86 19.09
CA PHE A 67 7.76 -10.86 18.02
C PHE A 67 6.47 -10.74 17.20
N ALA A 68 5.31 -10.60 17.85
CA ALA A 68 4.03 -10.42 17.17
C ALA A 68 3.99 -9.13 16.34
N LEU A 69 4.52 -8.02 16.88
CA LEU A 69 4.61 -6.74 16.18
C LEU A 69 5.55 -6.82 14.97
N LEU A 70 6.72 -7.44 15.13
CA LEU A 70 7.66 -7.66 14.03
C LEU A 70 7.03 -8.52 12.93
N THR A 71 6.38 -9.61 13.32
CA THR A 71 5.68 -10.49 12.38
C THR A 71 4.58 -9.73 11.64
N ALA A 72 3.73 -8.98 12.36
CA ALA A 72 2.68 -8.18 11.75
C ALA A 72 3.24 -7.11 10.78
N ALA A 73 4.33 -6.44 11.15
CA ALA A 73 4.99 -5.46 10.29
C ALA A 73 5.52 -6.09 9.00
N VAL A 74 6.21 -7.24 9.10
CA VAL A 74 6.70 -7.99 7.92
C VAL A 74 5.53 -8.47 7.07
N SER A 75 4.49 -9.04 7.67
CA SER A 75 3.28 -9.48 6.97
C SER A 75 2.59 -8.32 6.25
N TRP A 76 2.53 -7.14 6.86
CA TRP A 76 1.96 -5.95 6.24
C TRP A 76 2.80 -5.49 5.04
N ILE A 77 4.13 -5.45 5.17
CA ILE A 77 5.04 -5.10 4.06
C ILE A 77 4.90 -6.09 2.89
N LEU A 78 4.80 -7.39 3.17
CA LEU A 78 4.61 -8.41 2.13
C LEU A 78 3.25 -8.31 1.43
N GLN A 79 2.24 -7.76 2.09
CA GLN A 79 0.90 -7.54 1.52
C GLN A 79 0.81 -6.27 0.67
N ILE A 80 1.48 -5.18 1.07
CA ILE A 80 1.42 -3.90 0.35
C ILE A 80 2.25 -3.90 -0.95
N TYR A 81 3.37 -4.63 -0.99
CA TYR A 81 4.27 -4.62 -2.15
C TYR A 81 3.63 -5.17 -3.44
N PRO A 82 2.86 -6.28 -3.42
CA PRO A 82 2.10 -6.75 -4.58
C PRO A 82 1.09 -5.72 -5.11
N ALA A 83 0.40 -4.98 -4.22
CA ALA A 83 -0.55 -3.95 -4.62
C ALA A 83 0.13 -2.81 -5.38
N LEU A 84 1.26 -2.30 -4.87
CA LEU A 84 2.09 -1.31 -5.54
C LEU A 84 2.61 -1.81 -6.90
N THR A 85 3.04 -3.07 -6.96
CA THR A 85 3.54 -3.69 -8.19
C THR A 85 2.44 -3.80 -9.24
N ARG A 86 1.23 -4.28 -8.87
CA ARG A 86 0.08 -4.37 -9.80
C ARG A 86 -0.31 -3.00 -10.35
N ARG A 87 -0.35 -1.98 -9.50
CA ARG A 87 -0.60 -0.58 -9.91
C ARG A 87 0.39 -0.12 -10.99
N ARG A 88 1.68 -0.36 -10.75
CA ARG A 88 2.76 0.00 -11.68
C ARG A 88 2.69 -0.77 -13.00
N VAL A 89 2.37 -2.07 -12.94
CA VAL A 89 2.19 -2.90 -14.15
C VAL A 89 1.04 -2.37 -15.00
N LEU A 90 -0.10 -2.00 -14.38
CA LEU A 90 -1.22 -1.40 -15.10
C LEU A 90 -0.83 -0.08 -15.77
N ALA A 91 -0.11 0.79 -15.06
CA ALA A 91 0.36 2.06 -15.61
C ALA A 91 1.27 1.86 -16.84
N ILE A 92 2.28 1.00 -16.71
CA ILE A 92 3.19 0.66 -17.81
C ILE A 92 2.43 0.05 -18.98
N ARG A 93 1.44 -0.81 -18.70
CA ARG A 93 0.61 -1.41 -19.74
C ARG A 93 -0.19 -0.33 -20.50
N LEU A 94 -0.84 0.58 -19.79
CA LEU A 94 -1.56 1.70 -20.41
C LEU A 94 -0.62 2.61 -21.21
N SER A 95 0.59 2.89 -20.72
CA SER A 95 1.57 3.72 -21.46
C SER A 95 2.10 3.04 -22.72
N VAL A 96 2.31 1.72 -22.70
CA VAL A 96 2.65 0.94 -23.90
C VAL A 96 1.50 0.95 -24.90
N LEU A 97 0.27 0.73 -24.44
CA LEU A 97 -0.91 0.76 -25.30
C LEU A 97 -1.15 2.13 -25.93
N ARG A 98 -0.85 3.21 -25.19
CA ARG A 98 -0.89 4.59 -25.70
C ARG A 98 0.14 4.81 -26.81
N ARG A 99 1.37 4.34 -26.61
CA ARG A 99 2.45 4.44 -27.61
C ARG A 99 2.19 3.61 -28.87
N ALA A 100 1.52 2.48 -28.72
CA ALA A 100 1.11 1.63 -29.84
C ALA A 100 -0.11 2.18 -30.62
N ASP A 101 -0.68 3.31 -30.18
CA ASP A 101 -1.83 3.98 -30.81
C ASP A 101 -3.04 3.06 -31.05
N VAL A 102 -3.29 2.17 -30.08
CA VAL A 102 -4.38 1.17 -30.14
C VAL A 102 -5.75 1.82 -30.35
N ALA A 103 -5.91 3.08 -29.94
CA ALA A 103 -7.08 3.90 -30.20
C ALA A 103 -7.47 3.93 -31.69
N ARG A 104 -6.50 3.97 -32.62
CA ARG A 104 -6.80 3.93 -34.07
C ARG A 104 -7.32 2.58 -34.54
N THR A 105 -6.88 1.50 -33.91
CA THR A 105 -7.26 0.12 -34.26
C THR A 105 -8.68 -0.22 -33.80
N VAL A 106 -9.28 0.56 -32.88
CA VAL A 106 -10.64 0.34 -32.37
C VAL A 106 -11.70 0.37 -33.48
N HIS A 107 -11.39 1.03 -34.61
CA HIS A 107 -12.29 1.11 -35.76
C HIS A 107 -12.27 -0.13 -36.66
N ASP A 108 -11.34 -1.08 -36.48
CA ASP A 108 -11.33 -2.33 -37.23
C ASP A 108 -12.43 -3.29 -36.72
N PRO A 109 -13.51 -3.54 -37.49
CA PRO A 109 -14.62 -4.38 -37.06
C PRO A 109 -14.25 -5.86 -36.89
N ARG A 110 -13.06 -6.28 -37.34
CA ARG A 110 -12.60 -7.67 -37.33
C ARG A 110 -11.58 -7.97 -36.23
N SER A 111 -11.22 -6.99 -35.41
CA SER A 111 -10.19 -7.19 -34.40
C SER A 111 -10.71 -7.95 -33.17
N ALA A 112 -10.49 -9.27 -33.16
CA ALA A 112 -10.77 -10.13 -32.01
C ALA A 112 -9.92 -9.80 -30.76
N MET A 113 -8.89 -8.97 -30.90
CA MET A 113 -8.00 -8.57 -29.81
C MET A 113 -8.62 -7.49 -28.91
N LEU A 114 -9.45 -6.60 -29.46
CA LEU A 114 -9.93 -5.42 -28.74
C LEU A 114 -10.87 -5.75 -27.57
N PRO A 115 -11.89 -6.62 -27.70
CA PRO A 115 -12.76 -6.93 -26.56
C PRO A 115 -11.98 -7.51 -25.39
N ARG A 116 -11.04 -8.43 -25.69
CA ARG A 116 -10.17 -9.04 -24.68
C ARG A 116 -9.26 -8.02 -24.00
N LEU A 117 -8.68 -7.10 -24.76
CA LEU A 117 -7.82 -6.07 -24.19
C LEU A 117 -8.60 -5.14 -23.24
N LEU A 118 -9.79 -4.71 -23.65
CA LEU A 118 -10.65 -3.85 -22.82
C LEU A 118 -11.12 -4.58 -21.55
N ASP A 119 -11.47 -5.86 -21.67
CA ASP A 119 -11.83 -6.71 -20.54
C ASP A 119 -10.65 -6.89 -19.57
N GLU A 120 -9.45 -7.20 -20.06
CA GLU A 120 -8.24 -7.32 -19.25
C GLU A 120 -7.89 -5.99 -18.52
N LEU A 121 -8.11 -4.83 -19.17
CA LEU A 121 -7.97 -3.53 -18.53
C LEU A 121 -9.03 -3.31 -17.45
N SER A 122 -10.28 -3.71 -17.70
CA SER A 122 -11.38 -3.56 -16.73
C SER A 122 -11.11 -4.35 -15.44
N ILE A 123 -10.59 -5.58 -15.57
CA ILE A 123 -10.19 -6.42 -14.43
C ILE A 123 -9.04 -5.76 -13.68
N ALA A 124 -8.01 -5.29 -14.39
CA ALA A 124 -6.85 -4.67 -13.77
C ALA A 124 -7.19 -3.35 -13.05
N ILE A 125 -8.08 -2.52 -13.61
CA ILE A 125 -8.55 -1.28 -12.99
C ILE A 125 -9.41 -1.58 -11.75
N THR A 126 -10.29 -2.58 -11.83
CA THR A 126 -11.09 -3.03 -10.68
C THR A 126 -10.19 -3.50 -9.55
N GLN A 127 -9.18 -4.33 -9.87
CA GLN A 127 -8.20 -4.80 -8.89
C GLN A 127 -7.42 -3.65 -8.28
N ALA A 128 -6.98 -2.67 -9.09
CA ALA A 128 -6.29 -1.48 -8.59
C ALA A 128 -7.18 -0.64 -7.66
N GLY A 129 -8.49 -0.56 -7.92
CA GLY A 129 -9.45 0.14 -7.05
C GLY A 129 -9.66 -0.56 -5.71
N VAL A 130 -9.75 -1.91 -5.72
CA VAL A 130 -9.81 -2.72 -4.49
C VAL A 130 -8.53 -2.55 -3.68
N ASP A 131 -7.37 -2.71 -4.33
CA ASP A 131 -6.05 -2.54 -3.69
C ASP A 131 -5.90 -1.15 -3.07
N LEU A 132 -6.36 -0.09 -3.75
CA LEU A 132 -6.30 1.28 -3.24
C LEU A 132 -7.24 1.49 -2.03
N ARG A 133 -8.38 0.80 -1.99
CA ARG A 133 -9.32 0.85 -0.86
C ARG A 133 -8.76 0.12 0.36
N GLU A 134 -8.10 -1.02 0.16
CA GLU A 134 -7.52 -1.84 1.23
C GLU A 134 -6.23 -1.21 1.80
N TYR A 135 -5.36 -0.70 0.92
CA TYR A 135 -4.06 -0.11 1.27
C TYR A 135 -4.04 1.39 0.94
N SER A 136 -4.82 2.18 1.69
CA SER A 136 -4.96 3.62 1.39
C SER A 136 -3.67 4.43 1.47
N GLU A 137 -2.65 3.92 2.17
CA GLU A 137 -1.31 4.50 2.25
C GLU A 137 -0.62 4.51 0.87
N THR A 138 -0.96 3.57 -0.02
CA THR A 138 -0.41 3.47 -1.37
C THR A 138 -0.77 4.69 -2.24
N TYR A 139 -1.83 5.42 -1.89
CA TYR A 139 -2.20 6.67 -2.53
C TYR A 139 -1.07 7.71 -2.50
N TYR A 140 -0.34 7.80 -1.39
CA TYR A 140 0.70 8.83 -1.23
C TYR A 140 2.01 8.50 -1.94
N PHE A 141 2.11 7.30 -2.55
CA PHE A 141 3.23 6.95 -3.41
C PHE A 141 3.08 7.63 -4.77
N ARG A 142 3.91 8.64 -5.01
CA ARG A 142 3.98 9.37 -6.28
C ARG A 142 5.11 8.81 -7.14
N ASP A 143 4.75 8.39 -8.35
CA ASP A 143 5.70 7.98 -9.38
C ASP A 143 6.12 9.23 -10.19
N ALA A 144 7.42 9.49 -10.27
CA ALA A 144 7.97 10.65 -10.99
C ALA A 144 7.84 10.50 -12.51
N ASP A 145 7.94 9.28 -13.02
CA ASP A 145 7.76 8.96 -14.43
C ASP A 145 6.25 8.83 -14.76
N PRO A 146 5.71 9.67 -15.67
CA PRO A 146 4.32 9.58 -16.11
C PRO A 146 3.95 8.21 -16.66
N ASP A 147 4.87 7.49 -17.31
CA ASP A 147 4.59 6.19 -17.93
C ASP A 147 4.46 5.04 -16.92
N SER A 148 4.96 5.24 -15.69
CA SER A 148 4.76 4.32 -14.56
C SER A 148 3.73 4.80 -13.55
N SER A 149 3.21 6.02 -13.71
CA SER A 149 2.18 6.60 -12.86
C SER A 149 0.79 6.18 -13.33
N LEU A 150 0.08 5.43 -12.49
CA LEU A 150 -1.31 5.05 -12.80
C LEU A 150 -2.20 6.31 -12.93
N ALA A 151 -1.96 7.31 -12.09
CA ALA A 151 -2.67 8.58 -12.13
C ALA A 151 -2.53 9.29 -13.48
N ALA A 152 -1.33 9.27 -14.06
CA ALA A 152 -1.06 9.91 -15.36
C ALA A 152 -1.56 9.09 -16.57
N THR A 153 -1.73 7.78 -16.41
CA THR A 153 -2.09 6.87 -17.53
C THR A 153 -3.57 6.50 -17.56
N LEU A 154 -4.30 6.58 -16.44
CA LEU A 154 -5.75 6.32 -16.37
C LEU A 154 -6.61 7.14 -17.35
N PRO A 155 -6.31 8.41 -17.65
CA PRO A 155 -7.04 9.16 -18.68
C PRO A 155 -7.03 8.47 -20.06
N TYR A 156 -5.98 7.70 -20.38
CA TYR A 156 -5.95 6.92 -21.61
C TYR A 156 -6.94 5.74 -21.60
N ALA A 157 -7.18 5.13 -20.43
CA ALA A 157 -8.20 4.10 -20.29
C ALA A 157 -9.62 4.66 -20.50
N VAL A 158 -9.87 5.88 -20.01
CA VAL A 158 -11.11 6.62 -20.29
C VAL A 158 -11.30 6.83 -21.78
N GLU A 159 -10.24 7.25 -22.48
CA GLU A 159 -10.31 7.46 -23.93
C GLU A 159 -10.57 6.15 -24.69
N LEU A 160 -9.91 5.05 -24.33
CA LEU A 160 -10.18 3.73 -24.90
C LEU A 160 -11.63 3.28 -24.67
N GLY A 161 -12.15 3.47 -23.45
CA GLY A 161 -13.55 3.18 -23.14
C GLY A 161 -14.52 4.02 -23.97
N ARG A 162 -14.24 5.33 -24.13
CA ARG A 162 -15.04 6.24 -24.96
C ARG A 162 -15.05 5.82 -26.43
N ILE A 163 -13.89 5.60 -27.04
CA ILE A 163 -13.79 5.17 -28.44
C ILE A 163 -14.46 3.79 -28.63
N GLY A 164 -14.27 2.87 -27.68
CA GLY A 164 -14.86 1.53 -27.73
C GLY A 164 -16.38 1.54 -27.71
N THR A 165 -17.03 2.48 -27.02
CA THR A 165 -18.51 2.56 -26.98
C THR A 165 -19.14 2.92 -28.33
N ILE A 166 -18.40 3.57 -29.23
CA ILE A 166 -18.86 3.92 -30.57
C ILE A 166 -18.32 2.97 -31.65
N ALA A 167 -17.66 1.88 -31.25
CA ALA A 167 -17.11 0.90 -32.18
C ALA A 167 -18.21 0.15 -32.96
N PRO A 168 -17.95 -0.25 -34.21
CA PRO A 168 -18.95 -0.95 -35.04
C PRO A 168 -19.32 -2.33 -34.48
N ALA A 169 -18.36 -3.03 -33.87
CA ALA A 169 -18.54 -4.38 -33.35
C ALA A 169 -19.22 -4.37 -31.95
N VAL A 170 -20.21 -5.25 -31.75
CA VAL A 170 -21.06 -5.30 -30.54
C VAL A 170 -20.27 -5.70 -29.30
N ASP A 171 -19.37 -6.67 -29.45
CA ASP A 171 -18.48 -7.18 -28.42
C ASP A 171 -17.48 -6.11 -27.93
N VAL A 172 -16.93 -5.30 -28.83
CA VAL A 172 -16.07 -4.16 -28.47
C VAL A 172 -16.86 -3.14 -27.65
N ARG A 173 -18.10 -2.80 -28.04
CA ARG A 173 -18.95 -1.88 -27.27
C ARG A 173 -19.28 -2.42 -25.88
N LEU A 174 -19.55 -3.72 -25.76
CA LEU A 174 -19.82 -4.36 -24.48
C LEU A 174 -18.59 -4.30 -23.57
N ALA A 175 -17.42 -4.70 -24.08
CA ALA A 175 -16.17 -4.66 -23.32
C ALA A 175 -15.78 -3.22 -22.91
N ALA A 176 -16.02 -2.23 -23.78
CA ALA A 176 -15.83 -0.83 -23.47
C ALA A 176 -16.77 -0.32 -22.38
N THR A 177 -18.02 -0.79 -22.37
CA THR A 177 -18.99 -0.47 -21.31
C THR A 177 -18.52 -1.04 -19.97
N ILE A 178 -18.03 -2.28 -19.94
CA ILE A 178 -17.47 -2.91 -18.74
C ILE A 178 -16.25 -2.12 -18.23
N LEU A 179 -15.36 -1.70 -19.12
CA LEU A 179 -14.22 -0.84 -18.79
C LEU A 179 -14.66 0.49 -18.16
N ASN A 180 -15.68 1.14 -18.71
CA ASN A 180 -16.22 2.39 -18.17
C ASN A 180 -16.84 2.20 -16.77
N CYS A 181 -17.55 1.09 -16.54
CA CYS A 181 -18.05 0.75 -15.20
C CYS A 181 -16.90 0.54 -14.20
N ALA A 182 -15.82 -0.15 -14.61
CA ALA A 182 -14.64 -0.33 -13.76
C ALA A 182 -13.95 1.00 -13.41
N LEU A 183 -13.85 1.92 -14.38
CA LEU A 183 -13.32 3.26 -14.17
C LEU A 183 -14.21 4.09 -13.22
N GLU A 184 -15.53 3.94 -13.31
CA GLU A 184 -16.46 4.60 -12.40
C GLU A 184 -16.33 4.09 -10.96
N GLU A 185 -16.20 2.77 -10.76
CA GLU A 185 -15.95 2.19 -9.44
C GLU A 185 -14.59 2.64 -8.87
N PHE A 186 -13.54 2.71 -9.71
CA PHE A 186 -12.26 3.28 -9.29
C PHE A 186 -12.38 4.75 -8.86
N ALA A 187 -13.07 5.58 -9.66
CA ALA A 187 -13.32 6.98 -9.34
C ALA A 187 -14.20 7.15 -8.09
N LYS A 188 -15.10 6.20 -7.80
CA LYS A 188 -15.88 6.19 -6.57
C LYS A 188 -14.99 5.96 -5.34
N VAL A 189 -14.01 5.04 -5.41
CA VAL A 189 -13.00 4.88 -4.34
C VAL A 189 -12.26 6.18 -4.09
N LEU A 190 -11.85 6.88 -5.16
CA LEU A 190 -11.18 8.18 -5.06
C LEU A 190 -12.03 9.26 -4.38
N ARG A 191 -13.33 9.35 -4.72
CA ARG A 191 -14.27 10.29 -4.10
C ARG A 191 -14.51 9.97 -2.63
N GLU A 192 -14.82 8.71 -2.31
CA GLU A 192 -15.21 8.29 -0.97
C GLU A 192 -14.04 8.35 0.02
N ARG A 193 -12.85 7.90 -0.40
CA ARG A 193 -11.69 7.72 0.49
C ARG A 193 -10.76 8.93 0.53
N PHE A 194 -10.59 9.63 -0.59
CA PHE A 194 -9.61 10.72 -0.74
C PHE A 194 -10.25 12.08 -1.02
N ARG A 195 -11.59 12.16 -1.03
CA ARG A 195 -12.36 13.41 -1.20
C ARG A 195 -12.03 14.18 -2.48
N HIS A 196 -11.68 13.50 -3.56
CA HIS A 196 -11.50 14.15 -4.85
C HIS A 196 -12.80 14.79 -5.34
N THR A 197 -12.67 16.00 -5.90
CA THR A 197 -13.77 16.78 -6.46
C THR A 197 -13.96 16.46 -7.95
N GLY A 198 -15.20 16.26 -8.38
CA GLY A 198 -15.55 16.00 -9.78
C GLY A 198 -16.93 15.36 -9.88
N HIS A 199 -17.73 15.80 -10.85
CA HIS A 199 -19.06 15.25 -11.09
C HIS A 199 -19.01 14.06 -12.05
N SER A 200 -17.98 14.00 -12.90
CA SER A 200 -17.77 12.93 -13.87
C SER A 200 -16.50 12.12 -13.58
N THR A 201 -16.47 10.85 -14.01
CA THR A 201 -15.29 9.98 -13.90
C THR A 201 -14.02 10.62 -14.47
N PRO A 202 -14.02 11.24 -15.67
CA PRO A 202 -12.83 11.90 -16.22
C PRO A 202 -12.31 13.05 -15.34
N GLU A 203 -13.20 13.86 -14.76
CA GLU A 203 -12.81 14.96 -13.86
C GLU A 203 -12.12 14.44 -12.60
N VAL A 204 -12.68 13.40 -11.97
CA VAL A 204 -12.09 12.79 -10.77
C VAL A 204 -10.71 12.22 -11.07
N LEU A 205 -10.54 11.55 -12.23
CA LEU A 205 -9.26 10.99 -12.64
C LEU A 205 -8.23 12.07 -13.01
N ALA A 206 -8.66 13.20 -13.59
CA ALA A 206 -7.78 14.34 -13.84
C ALA A 206 -7.34 15.04 -12.54
N ALA A 207 -8.24 15.15 -11.55
CA ALA A 207 -7.90 15.65 -10.22
C ALA A 207 -6.90 14.71 -9.52
N TYR A 208 -7.09 13.39 -9.66
CA TYR A 208 -6.15 12.37 -9.18
C TYR A 208 -4.76 12.51 -9.82
N ALA A 209 -4.70 12.67 -11.15
CA ALA A 209 -3.45 12.92 -11.88
C ALA A 209 -2.74 14.18 -11.39
N SER A 210 -3.49 15.28 -11.22
CA SER A 210 -2.96 16.56 -10.73
C SER A 210 -2.40 16.44 -9.31
N ASP A 211 -3.12 15.77 -8.40
CA ASP A 211 -2.63 15.54 -7.03
C ASP A 211 -1.37 14.68 -6.98
N HIS A 212 -1.17 13.83 -7.99
CA HIS A 212 0.03 13.01 -8.15
C HIS A 212 1.16 13.72 -8.92
N GLY A 213 1.02 15.01 -9.23
CA GLY A 213 2.04 15.81 -9.92
C GLY A 213 2.01 15.71 -11.45
N HIS A 214 0.93 15.19 -12.02
CA HIS A 214 0.73 15.00 -13.46
C HIS A 214 -0.52 15.75 -13.94
N PRO A 215 -0.52 17.10 -13.91
CA PRO A 215 -1.67 17.88 -14.36
C PRO A 215 -1.95 17.62 -15.86
N PRO A 216 -3.22 17.68 -16.30
CA PRO A 216 -3.55 17.62 -17.72
C PRO A 216 -2.86 18.77 -18.47
N ALA A 217 -2.32 18.46 -19.65
CA ALA A 217 -1.66 19.42 -20.55
C ALA A 217 -2.66 20.39 -21.20
#